data_AF-A0A348ZU07-F1
#
_entry.id   AF-A0A348ZU07-F1
#
_cell.length_a   1.000
_cell.length_b   1.000
_cell.length_c   1.000
_cell.angle_alpha   90.00
_cell.angle_beta   90.00
_cell.angle_gamma   90.00
#
_symmetry.space_group_name_H-M   'P 1'
#
loop_
_entity.id
_entity.type
_entity.pdbx_description
1 polymer ?
#
loop_
_entity_poly.entity_id
_entity_poly.type
_entity_poly.pdbx_seq_one_letter_code
_entity_poly.pdbx_strand_id
1 'polypeptide(L)'
;MASKIQISVEKTFDRGPEYGYLEVQVNFEATATTTRGPCFASVIVSLPKPKVGSMSFDEIRAMARSEAISFMEESGKIGEAS
;
A
#
# COMPACT_ATOMS: atom_id res chain seq x y z
N MET A 1 -23.86 -6.86 1.40
CA MET A 1 -22.87 -6.45 2.42
C MET A 1 -21.61 -6.05 1.70
N ALA A 2 -21.23 -4.77 1.75
CA ALA A 2 -19.99 -4.30 1.14
C ALA A 2 -18.80 -4.88 1.91
N SER A 3 -17.91 -5.60 1.22
CA SER A 3 -16.67 -6.08 1.82
C SER A 3 -15.82 -4.88 2.21
N LYS A 4 -15.62 -4.65 3.51
CA LYS A 4 -14.87 -3.50 4.01
C LYS A 4 -13.40 -3.87 3.99
N ILE A 5 -12.68 -3.38 2.97
CA ILE A 5 -11.22 -3.51 2.94
C ILE A 5 -10.64 -2.47 3.91
N GLN A 6 -9.97 -2.95 4.94
CA GLN A 6 -9.17 -2.13 5.85
C GLN A 6 -7.79 -1.94 5.24
N ILE A 7 -7.32 -0.70 5.19
CA ILE A 7 -6.00 -0.34 4.65
C ILE A 7 -5.18 0.26 5.78
N SER A 8 -4.05 -0.35 6.11
CA SER A 8 -3.11 0.15 7.12
C SER A 8 -1.74 0.39 6.51
N VAL A 9 -1.06 1.42 6.98
CA VAL A 9 0.35 1.70 6.63
C VAL A 9 1.16 1.47 7.88
N GLU A 10 1.85 0.33 7.93
CA GLU A 10 2.44 -0.16 9.17
C GLU A 10 3.89 0.25 9.36
N LYS A 11 4.68 0.26 8.29
CA LYS A 11 6.13 0.39 8.40
C LYS A 11 6.71 1.23 7.27
N THR A 12 7.63 2.10 7.65
CA THR A 12 8.56 2.77 6.74
C THR A 12 9.95 2.23 6.99
N PHE A 13 10.59 1.69 5.97
CA PHE A 13 11.97 1.21 6.02
C PHE A 13 12.87 2.21 5.31
N ASP A 14 13.68 2.93 6.09
CA ASP A 14 14.80 3.70 5.56
C ASP A 14 16.04 2.81 5.57
N ARG A 15 16.46 2.34 4.39
CA ARG A 15 17.66 1.49 4.24
C ARG A 15 18.98 2.28 4.24
N GLY A 16 18.96 3.54 4.68
CA GLY A 16 20.14 4.40 4.76
C GLY A 16 20.43 5.16 3.45
N PRO A 17 21.33 6.15 3.49
CA PRO A 17 21.55 7.12 2.40
C PRO A 17 21.98 6.50 1.07
N GLU A 18 22.57 5.31 1.10
CA GLU A 18 22.97 4.55 -0.09
C GLU A 18 21.77 4.00 -0.87
N TYR A 19 20.65 3.76 -0.17
CA TYR A 19 19.37 3.43 -0.79
C TYR A 19 18.57 4.72 -1.01
N GLY A 20 18.43 5.10 -2.29
CA GLY A 20 17.74 6.32 -2.72
C GLY A 20 16.22 6.33 -2.51
N TYR A 21 15.67 5.34 -1.82
CA TYR A 21 14.24 5.16 -1.60
C TYR A 21 13.92 4.97 -0.12
N LEU A 22 12.74 5.46 0.27
CA LEU A 22 12.04 5.10 1.49
C LEU A 22 10.98 4.06 1.12
N GLU A 23 11.08 2.85 1.66
CA GLU A 23 10.08 1.81 1.41
C GLU A 23 8.95 1.93 2.43
N VAL A 24 7.71 1.85 1.97
CA VAL A 24 6.52 1.92 2.82
C VAL A 24 5.67 0.68 2.59
N GLN A 25 5.41 -0.07 3.65
CA GLN A 25 4.53 -1.24 3.59
C GLN A 25 3.08 -0.81 3.84
N VAL A 26 2.22 -1.14 2.88
CA VAL A 26 0.77 -0.93 2.94
C VAL A 26 0.08 -2.28 2.96
N ASN A 27 -0.70 -2.56 4.01
CA ASN A 27 -1.46 -3.79 4.14
C ASN A 27 -2.92 -3.54 3.80
N PHE A 28 -3.51 -4.53 3.12
CA PHE A 28 -4.91 -4.60 2.74
C PHE A 28 -5.50 -5.84 3.39
N GLU A 29 -6.49 -5.62 4.24
CA GLU A 29 -7.18 -6.68 4.95
C GLU A 29 -8.65 -6.66 4.57
N ALA A 30 -9.16 -7.76 4.03
CA ALA A 30 -10.57 -7.95 3.83
C ALA A 30 -11.12 -8.82 4.96
N THR A 31 -12.08 -8.27 5.70
CA THR A 31 -12.80 -9.03 6.73
C THR A 31 -13.52 -10.22 6.09
N ALA A 32 -13.52 -11.36 6.78
CA ALA A 32 -14.25 -12.54 6.36
C ALA A 32 -15.74 -12.21 6.13
N THR A 33 -16.31 -12.73 5.05
CA THR A 33 -17.74 -12.70 4.77
C THR A 33 -18.32 -14.11 4.97
N THR A 34 -19.64 -14.24 4.93
CA THR A 34 -20.34 -15.53 5.02
C THR A 34 -19.88 -16.55 3.96
N THR A 35 -19.31 -16.08 2.85
CA THR A 35 -18.90 -16.89 1.70
C THR A 35 -17.41 -16.89 1.42
N ARG A 36 -16.61 -16.05 2.10
CA ARG A 36 -15.16 -15.95 1.86
C ARG A 36 -14.43 -15.74 3.19
N GLY A 37 -13.40 -16.54 3.42
CA GLY A 37 -12.49 -16.36 4.56
C GLY A 37 -11.77 -15.01 4.52
N PRO A 38 -11.07 -14.64 5.61
CA PRO A 38 -10.31 -13.39 5.64
C PRO A 38 -9.20 -13.42 4.58
N CYS A 39 -8.95 -12.27 3.94
CA CYS A 39 -7.90 -12.14 2.93
C CYS A 39 -6.93 -11.04 3.35
N PHE A 40 -5.64 -11.31 3.15
CA PHE A 40 -4.55 -10.40 3.49
C PHE A 40 -3.63 -10.24 2.27
N ALA A 41 -3.34 -9.00 1.93
CA ALA A 41 -2.36 -8.63 0.92
C ALA A 41 -1.49 -7.48 1.43
N SER A 42 -0.23 -7.42 0.98
CA SER A 42 0.69 -6.35 1.32
C SER A 42 1.41 -5.85 0.08
N VAL A 43 1.53 -4.53 -0.06
CA VAL A 43 2.27 -3.86 -1.13
C VAL A 43 3.42 -3.06 -0.50
N ILE A 44 4.61 -3.18 -1.08
CA ILE A 44 5.76 -2.35 -0.72
C ILE A 44 5.86 -1.22 -1.74
N VAL A 45 5.69 0.01 -1.29
CA VAL A 45 5.81 1.22 -2.10
C VAL A 45 7.19 1.82 -1.90
N SER A 46 7.97 1.93 -2.98
CA SER A 46 9.32 2.52 -2.94
C SER A 46 9.26 4.00 -3.33
N LEU A 47 9.34 4.90 -2.35
CA LEU A 47 9.25 6.34 -2.57
C LEU A 47 10.65 6.97 -2.67
N PRO A 48 11.00 7.67 -3.76
CA PRO A 48 12.31 8.30 -3.90
C PRO A 48 12.57 9.32 -2.78
N LYS A 49 13.72 9.23 -2.11
CA LYS A 49 14.13 10.16 -1.04
C LYS A 49 14.10 11.64 -1.45
N PRO A 50 14.52 12.04 -2.68
CA PRO A 50 14.38 13.43 -3.11
C PRO A 50 12.93 13.93 -3.15
N LYS A 51 11.95 13.04 -3.34
CA LYS A 51 10.52 13.35 -3.38
C LYS A 51 9.93 13.44 -1.96
N VAL A 52 10.36 12.59 -1.04
CA VAL A 52 9.80 12.50 0.33
C VAL A 52 10.61 13.22 1.40
N GLY A 53 11.84 13.65 1.10
CA GLY A 53 12.76 14.22 2.09
C GLY A 53 12.28 15.52 2.74
N SER A 54 11.32 16.22 2.14
CA SER A 54 10.68 17.42 2.68
C SER A 54 9.24 17.18 3.18
N MET A 55 8.75 15.95 3.11
CA MET A 55 7.37 15.59 3.48
C MET A 55 7.32 15.13 4.93
N SER A 56 6.22 15.45 5.60
CA SER A 56 5.87 14.88 6.88
C SER A 56 5.56 13.38 6.75
N PHE A 57 5.64 12.65 7.87
CA PHE A 57 5.32 11.24 7.90
C PHE A 57 3.87 10.94 7.46
N ASP A 58 2.92 11.83 7.77
CA ASP A 58 1.53 11.67 7.36
C ASP A 58 1.33 11.88 5.85
N GLU A 59 2.08 12.80 5.24
CA GLU A 59 2.09 12.98 3.78
C GLU A 59 2.69 11.77 3.07
N ILE A 60 3.79 11.24 3.59
CA ILE A 60 4.43 10.02 3.09
C ILE A 60 3.46 8.84 3.16
N ARG A 61 2.74 8.71 4.29
CA ARG A 61 1.73 7.68 4.50
C ARG A 61 0.57 7.81 3.52
N ALA A 62 0.07 9.03 3.32
CA ALA A 62 -1.03 9.30 2.39
C ALA A 62 -0.63 8.98 0.94
N MET A 63 0.59 9.37 0.54
CA MET A 63 1.14 9.07 -0.78
C MET A 63 1.29 7.56 -1.01
N ALA A 64 1.94 6.85 -0.08
CA ALA A 64 2.11 5.41 -0.17
C ALA A 64 0.77 4.68 -0.27
N ARG A 65 -0.21 5.10 0.54
CA ARG A 65 -1.57 4.56 0.47
C ARG A 65 -2.21 4.79 -0.90
N SER A 66 -2.08 5.98 -1.46
CA SER A 66 -2.64 6.31 -2.78
C SER A 66 -2.01 5.45 -3.88
N GLU A 67 -0.68 5.36 -3.93
CA GLU A 67 0.02 4.56 -4.95
C GLU A 67 -0.33 3.07 -4.82
N ALA A 68 -0.42 2.55 -3.59
CA ALA A 68 -0.80 1.16 -3.35
C ALA A 68 -2.25 0.85 -3.77
N ILE A 69 -3.20 1.78 -3.55
CA ILE A 69 -4.59 1.63 -4.01
C ILE A 69 -4.63 1.62 -5.53
N SER A 70 -3.98 2.57 -6.20
CA SER A 70 -3.95 2.64 -7.65
C SER A 70 -3.38 1.36 -8.27
N PHE A 71 -2.29 0.82 -7.70
CA PHE A 71 -1.72 -0.45 -8.13
C PHE A 71 -2.70 -1.63 -7.98
N MET A 72 -3.41 -1.72 -6.85
CA MET A 72 -4.39 -2.79 -6.60
C MET A 72 -5.61 -2.67 -7.52
N GLU A 73 -6.09 -1.45 -7.78
CA GLU A 73 -7.19 -1.21 -8.73
C GLU A 73 -6.81 -1.58 -10.16
N GLU A 74 -5.60 -1.25 -10.59
CA GLU A 74 -5.08 -1.64 -11.91
C GLU A 74 -4.91 -3.17 -12.01
N SER A 75 -4.33 -3.79 -10.98
CA SER A 75 -4.15 -5.25 -10.92
C SER A 75 -5.49 -6.01 -10.92
N GLY A 76 -6.51 -5.47 -10.25
CA GLY A 76 -7.86 -6.03 -10.25
C GLY A 76 -8.52 -6.01 -11.63
N LYS A 77 -8.29 -4.96 -12.42
CA LYS A 77 -8.79 -4.85 -13.80
C LYS A 77 -8.11 -5.82 -14.76
N ILE A 78 -6.83 -6.12 -14.54
CA ILE A 78 -6.07 -7.08 -15.35
C ILE A 78 -6.62 -8.51 -15.14
N GLY A 79 -7.10 -8.83 -13.94
CA GLY A 79 -7.67 -10.14 -13.60
C GLY A 79 -9.06 -10.45 -14.19
N GLU A 80 -9.83 -9.44 -14.62
CA GLU A 80 -11.13 -9.64 -15.29
C GLU A 80 -11.01 -9.76 -16.82
N ALA A 81 -9.83 -9.47 -17.38
CA ALA A 81 -9.60 -9.46 -18.83
C ALA A 81 -8.91 -10.74 -19.36
N SER A 82 -8.72 -11.77 -18.53
CA SER A 82 -8.04 -13.04 -18.87
C SER A 82 -8.95 -14.26 -18.76
#